data_AF-A0A6A4ZRA5-F1
#
_entry.id   AF-A0A6A4ZRA5-F1
#
_cell.length_a   1.000
_cell.length_b   1.000
_cell.length_c   1.000
_cell.angle_alpha   90.00
_cell.angle_beta   90.00
_cell.angle_gamma   90.00
#
_symmetry.space_group_name_H-M   'P 1'
#
loop_
_entity.id
_entity.type
_entity.pdbx_description
1 polymer ?
#
loop_
_entity_poly.entity_id
_entity_poly.type
_entity_poly.pdbx_seq_one_letter_code
_entity_poly.pdbx_strand_id
1 'polypeptide(L)'
;TLSEASVAALERLFTKSVHDQATKAMQSDLLTAAKSSRDLQVKSISLMDMKKAQNIGITLARIKVPFEKIKDEILNMNPTVMSSMHLKALIDLWPDTQEMKAIRDFPGEPQTLGLAERFCYVMRDTPRFTEKLQCLIFKQEFLSRSHELR
;
A
#
# COMPACT_ATOMS: atom_id res chain seq x y z
N THR A 1 43.06 16.36 31.91
CA THR A 1 42.79 16.94 30.57
C THR A 1 43.04 15.85 29.55
N LEU A 2 42.10 15.59 28.63
CA LEU A 2 42.27 14.55 27.61
C LEU A 2 43.48 14.86 26.71
N SER A 3 44.23 13.84 26.33
CA SER A 3 45.36 13.98 25.40
C SER A 3 44.87 14.48 24.05
N GLU A 4 45.62 15.39 23.43
CA GLU A 4 45.37 15.93 22.10
C GLU A 4 45.24 14.82 21.05
N ALA A 5 45.96 13.71 21.24
CA ALA A 5 45.87 12.52 20.40
C ALA A 5 44.50 11.81 20.51
N SER A 6 43.88 11.82 21.69
CA SER A 6 42.57 11.21 21.93
C SER A 6 41.45 12.06 21.33
N VAL A 7 41.59 13.38 21.37
CA VAL A 7 40.64 14.32 20.74
C VAL A 7 40.69 14.18 19.22
N ALA A 8 41.90 14.15 18.63
CA ALA A 8 42.08 13.96 17.20
C ALA A 8 41.55 12.59 16.69
N ALA A 9 41.64 11.55 17.53
CA ALA A 9 41.08 10.23 17.21
C ALA A 9 39.53 10.25 17.20
N LEU A 10 38.90 10.94 18.16
CA LEU A 10 37.46 11.10 18.22
C LEU A 10 36.93 11.95 17.06
N GLU A 11 37.63 13.02 16.69
CA GLU A 11 37.26 13.83 15.52
C GLU A 11 37.32 13.01 14.22
N ARG A 12 38.27 12.10 14.07
CA ARG A 12 38.30 11.18 12.91
C ARG A 12 37.15 10.16 12.90
N LEU A 13 36.71 9.68 14.06
CA LEU A 13 35.65 8.67 14.17
C LEU A 13 34.25 9.26 14.02
N PHE A 14 34.03 10.50 14.49
CA PHE A 14 32.68 11.08 14.62
C PHE A 14 32.40 12.26 13.69
N THR A 15 33.41 12.86 13.05
CA THR A 15 33.17 13.93 12.06
C THR A 15 33.23 13.33 10.66
N LYS A 16 32.07 13.17 10.01
CA LYS A 16 32.03 12.79 8.59
C LYS A 16 32.84 13.79 7.78
N SER A 17 33.91 13.32 7.13
CA SER A 17 34.71 14.12 6.20
C SER A 17 33.79 14.73 5.15
N VAL A 18 33.83 16.06 4.98
CA VAL A 18 33.09 16.80 3.95
C VAL A 18 33.48 16.33 2.54
N HIS A 19 34.59 15.59 2.40
CA HIS A 19 35.04 15.01 1.12
C HIS A 19 34.28 13.75 0.68
N ASP A 20 33.40 13.16 1.51
CA ASP A 20 32.46 12.13 1.05
C ASP A 20 31.24 12.71 0.31
N GLN A 21 31.19 14.03 0.07
CA GLN A 21 30.14 14.63 -0.74
C GLN A 21 30.28 14.33 -2.24
N ALA A 22 31.47 13.99 -2.73
CA ALA A 22 31.66 13.63 -4.14
C ALA A 22 31.04 12.26 -4.49
N THR A 23 31.01 11.31 -3.55
CA THR A 23 30.29 10.03 -3.71
C THR A 23 28.82 10.15 -3.32
N LYS A 24 28.44 11.15 -2.53
CA LYS A 24 27.04 11.49 -2.24
C LYS A 24 26.34 12.28 -3.35
N ALA A 25 27.06 13.00 -4.21
CA ALA A 25 26.48 13.68 -5.37
C ALA A 25 25.84 12.68 -6.37
N MET A 26 26.38 11.45 -6.44
CA MET A 26 25.81 10.36 -7.26
C MET A 26 24.67 9.60 -6.56
N GLN A 27 24.52 9.72 -5.23
CA GLN A 27 23.37 9.18 -4.48
C GLN A 27 22.25 10.20 -4.26
N SER A 28 22.55 11.50 -4.25
CA SER A 28 21.53 12.55 -4.20
C SER A 28 20.75 12.65 -5.50
N ASP A 29 21.32 12.24 -6.63
CA ASP A 29 20.56 12.17 -7.89
C ASP A 29 19.59 10.97 -7.90
N LEU A 30 19.94 9.85 -7.25
CA LEU A 30 19.01 8.73 -7.00
C LEU A 30 17.90 9.08 -6.00
N LEU A 31 18.20 9.89 -4.98
CA LEU A 31 17.21 10.32 -3.97
C LEU A 31 16.34 11.50 -4.43
N THR A 32 16.83 12.31 -5.38
CA THR A 32 16.05 13.38 -6.02
C THR A 32 15.26 12.83 -7.20
N ALA A 33 15.73 11.80 -7.91
CA ALA A 33 14.94 11.00 -8.86
C ALA A 33 13.83 10.17 -8.18
N ALA A 34 14.08 9.65 -6.96
CA ALA A 34 13.05 8.98 -6.15
C ALA A 34 12.04 9.95 -5.50
N LYS A 35 12.33 11.26 -5.49
CA LYS A 35 11.37 12.31 -5.14
C LYS A 35 10.67 12.88 -6.38
N SER A 36 11.35 13.01 -7.53
CA SER A 36 10.73 13.46 -8.78
C SER A 36 9.84 12.39 -9.43
N SER A 37 10.06 11.10 -9.15
CA SER A 37 9.09 10.04 -9.49
C SER A 37 7.85 10.04 -8.58
N ARG A 38 7.88 10.70 -7.43
CA ARG A 38 6.66 10.93 -6.62
C ARG A 38 5.86 12.13 -7.12
N ASP A 39 6.52 13.12 -7.73
CA ASP A 39 5.87 14.28 -8.38
C ASP A 39 5.37 14.01 -9.81
N LEU A 40 5.76 12.88 -10.41
CA LEU A 40 5.12 12.36 -11.64
C LEU A 40 3.82 11.58 -11.36
N GLN A 41 3.31 11.62 -10.12
CA GLN A 41 1.90 11.35 -9.90
C GLN A 41 1.11 12.45 -10.58
N VAL A 42 0.73 12.16 -11.84
CA VAL A 42 -0.45 12.69 -12.51
C VAL A 42 -1.44 13.04 -11.43
N LYS A 43 -1.78 14.33 -11.31
CA LYS A 43 -2.63 14.96 -10.29
C LYS A 43 -3.90 14.13 -10.09
N SER A 44 -3.80 13.07 -9.29
CA SER A 44 -4.83 12.03 -9.22
C SER A 44 -5.86 12.49 -8.22
N ILE A 45 -7.11 12.42 -8.59
CA ILE A 45 -8.21 12.88 -7.74
C ILE A 45 -8.34 11.88 -6.59
N SER A 46 -8.10 12.36 -5.37
CA SER A 46 -8.28 11.60 -4.13
C SER A 46 -9.69 11.86 -3.61
N LEU A 47 -10.49 10.81 -3.53
CA LEU A 47 -11.87 10.88 -3.02
C LEU A 47 -12.00 10.23 -1.63
N MET A 48 -10.97 9.49 -1.21
CA MET A 48 -10.88 8.85 0.09
C MET A 48 -9.89 9.60 1.01
N ASP A 49 -9.96 9.30 2.30
CA ASP A 49 -8.92 9.73 3.24
C ASP A 49 -7.54 9.23 2.79
N MET A 50 -6.55 10.14 2.83
CA MET A 50 -5.21 9.88 2.31
C MET A 50 -4.51 8.70 3.01
N LYS A 51 -4.74 8.51 4.32
CA LYS A 51 -4.15 7.40 5.07
C LYS A 51 -4.78 6.07 4.67
N LYS A 52 -6.11 6.03 4.50
CA LYS A 52 -6.81 4.83 3.99
C LYS A 52 -6.34 4.48 2.58
N ALA A 53 -6.34 5.46 1.67
CA ALA A 53 -5.92 5.28 0.28
C ALA A 53 -4.48 4.77 0.18
N GLN A 54 -3.56 5.29 1.01
CA GLN A 54 -2.18 4.82 1.05
C GLN A 54 -2.07 3.36 1.52
N ASN A 55 -2.79 2.98 2.58
CA ASN A 55 -2.77 1.61 3.10
C ASN A 55 -3.36 0.60 2.10
N ILE A 56 -4.45 0.97 1.41
CA ILE A 56 -5.02 0.17 0.32
C ILE A 56 -3.99 0.03 -0.80
N GLY A 57 -3.37 1.13 -1.22
CA GLY A 57 -2.35 1.13 -2.26
C GLY A 57 -1.17 0.22 -1.95
N ILE A 58 -0.68 0.22 -0.71
CA ILE A 58 0.38 -0.69 -0.25
C ILE A 58 -0.08 -2.15 -0.32
N THR A 59 -1.30 -2.45 0.12
CA THR A 59 -1.86 -3.81 0.07
C THR A 59 -1.98 -4.29 -1.37
N LEU A 60 -2.51 -3.47 -2.28
CA LEU A 60 -2.63 -3.78 -3.70
C LEU A 60 -1.25 -3.97 -4.36
N ALA A 61 -0.26 -3.17 -4.00
CA ALA A 61 1.11 -3.30 -4.50
C ALA A 61 1.79 -4.62 -4.05
N ARG A 62 1.37 -5.22 -2.93
CA ARG A 62 1.83 -6.54 -2.48
C ARG A 62 1.14 -7.68 -3.22
N ILE A 63 -0.14 -7.54 -3.53
CA ILE A 63 -0.92 -8.55 -4.27
C ILE A 63 -0.44 -8.64 -5.72
N LYS A 64 -0.10 -7.51 -6.37
CA LYS A 64 0.38 -7.44 -7.77
C LYS A 64 -0.54 -8.14 -8.80
N VAL A 65 -1.84 -8.16 -8.54
CA VAL A 65 -2.85 -8.73 -9.44
C VAL A 65 -3.69 -7.60 -10.04
N PRO A 66 -4.07 -7.67 -11.34
CA PRO A 66 -4.99 -6.70 -11.94
C PRO A 66 -6.34 -6.64 -11.21
N PHE A 67 -6.95 -5.46 -11.11
CA PHE A 67 -8.18 -5.26 -10.33
C PHE A 67 -9.36 -6.11 -10.80
N GLU A 68 -9.54 -6.24 -12.11
CA GLU A 68 -10.59 -7.10 -12.68
C GLU A 68 -10.41 -8.56 -12.26
N LYS A 69 -9.15 -9.04 -12.28
CA LYS A 69 -8.87 -10.40 -11.81
C LYS A 69 -9.15 -10.54 -10.31
N ILE A 70 -8.81 -9.55 -9.48
CA ILE A 70 -9.16 -9.59 -8.05
C ILE A 70 -10.69 -9.69 -7.89
N LYS A 71 -11.46 -8.94 -8.69
CA LYS A 71 -12.93 -8.94 -8.65
C LYS A 71 -13.48 -10.32 -8.99
N ASP A 72 -13.01 -10.92 -10.08
CA ASP A 72 -13.44 -12.25 -10.51
C ASP A 72 -13.14 -13.31 -9.45
N GLU A 73 -11.98 -13.25 -8.81
CA GLU A 73 -11.57 -14.22 -7.79
C GLU A 73 -12.41 -14.10 -6.52
N ILE A 74 -12.79 -12.87 -6.14
CA ILE A 74 -13.74 -12.61 -5.05
C ILE A 74 -15.15 -13.12 -5.41
N LEU A 75 -15.58 -12.92 -6.66
CA LEU A 75 -16.88 -13.42 -7.12
C LEU A 75 -16.93 -14.95 -7.13
N ASN A 76 -15.84 -15.60 -7.54
CA ASN A 76 -15.66 -17.05 -7.59
C ASN A 76 -15.34 -17.69 -6.22
N MET A 77 -15.22 -16.91 -5.14
CA MET A 77 -14.86 -17.38 -3.81
C MET A 77 -13.57 -18.22 -3.78
N ASN A 78 -12.56 -17.80 -4.55
CA ASN A 78 -11.26 -18.45 -4.62
C ASN A 78 -10.32 -17.94 -3.50
N PRO A 79 -9.90 -18.81 -2.55
CA PRO A 79 -9.02 -18.42 -1.44
C PRO A 79 -7.53 -18.36 -1.80
N THR A 80 -7.11 -18.61 -3.04
CA THR A 80 -5.67 -18.76 -3.36
C THR A 80 -4.98 -17.44 -3.74
N VAL A 81 -5.72 -16.46 -4.23
CA VAL A 81 -5.14 -15.24 -4.85
C VAL A 81 -4.73 -14.19 -3.82
N MET A 82 -5.39 -14.13 -2.68
CA MET A 82 -5.09 -13.18 -1.61
C MET A 82 -4.96 -13.91 -0.28
N SER A 83 -3.96 -13.58 0.53
CA SER A 83 -3.81 -14.15 1.89
C SER A 83 -4.85 -13.58 2.85
N SER A 84 -5.12 -14.29 3.95
CA SER A 84 -6.05 -13.84 5.01
C SER A 84 -5.67 -12.47 5.56
N MET A 85 -4.37 -12.18 5.66
CA MET A 85 -3.85 -10.88 6.07
C MET A 85 -4.25 -9.76 5.09
N HIS A 86 -4.13 -10.00 3.78
CA HIS A 86 -4.53 -9.01 2.77
C HIS A 86 -6.04 -8.80 2.77
N LEU A 87 -6.82 -9.87 2.92
CA LEU A 87 -8.28 -9.81 3.01
C LEU A 87 -8.75 -9.00 4.23
N LYS A 88 -8.13 -9.23 5.41
CA LYS A 88 -8.41 -8.48 6.65
C LYS A 88 -8.10 -6.99 6.45
N ALA A 89 -6.93 -6.67 5.90
CA ALA A 89 -6.56 -5.30 5.60
C ALA A 89 -7.56 -4.62 4.63
N LEU A 90 -8.05 -5.33 3.61
CA LEU A 90 -9.05 -4.78 2.69
C LEU A 90 -10.40 -4.51 3.35
N ILE A 91 -10.82 -5.34 4.33
CA ILE A 91 -12.04 -5.11 5.10
C ILE A 91 -11.88 -3.88 5.99
N ASP A 92 -10.79 -3.79 6.74
CA ASP A 92 -10.54 -2.70 7.69
C ASP A 92 -10.39 -1.34 7.01
N LEU A 93 -9.94 -1.34 5.75
CA LEU A 93 -9.71 -0.15 4.94
C LEU A 93 -10.85 0.13 3.96
N TRP A 94 -11.93 -0.67 3.98
CA TRP A 94 -13.03 -0.51 3.04
C TRP A 94 -13.66 0.88 3.17
N PRO A 95 -14.01 1.57 2.06
CA PRO A 95 -14.52 2.93 2.13
C PRO A 95 -15.86 3.01 2.87
N ASP A 96 -16.06 4.10 3.59
CA ASP A 96 -17.33 4.39 4.25
C ASP A 96 -18.43 4.68 3.22
N THR A 97 -19.70 4.63 3.64
CA THR A 97 -20.84 4.89 2.75
C THR A 97 -20.73 6.24 2.01
N GLN A 98 -20.17 7.27 2.66
CA GLN A 98 -19.96 8.58 2.04
C GLN A 98 -18.84 8.55 0.99
N GLU A 99 -17.71 7.92 1.28
CA GLU A 99 -16.58 7.78 0.35
C GLU A 99 -16.99 6.92 -0.86
N MET A 100 -17.71 5.82 -0.61
CA MET A 100 -18.24 4.95 -1.67
C MET A 100 -19.22 5.70 -2.57
N LYS A 101 -20.06 6.58 -2.01
CA LYS A 101 -20.94 7.45 -2.78
C LYS A 101 -20.13 8.41 -3.65
N ALA A 102 -19.10 9.05 -3.10
CA ALA A 102 -18.23 9.95 -3.85
C ALA A 102 -17.53 9.23 -5.03
N ILE A 103 -17.07 7.99 -4.81
CA ILE A 103 -16.44 7.15 -5.85
C ILE A 103 -17.46 6.77 -6.94
N ARG A 104 -18.69 6.43 -6.57
CA ARG A 104 -19.74 6.04 -7.53
C ARG A 104 -20.24 7.23 -8.35
N ASP A 105 -20.41 8.38 -7.72
CA ASP A 105 -20.95 9.59 -8.33
C ASP A 105 -19.84 10.41 -9.04
N PHE A 106 -18.60 9.89 -9.10
CA PHE A 106 -17.48 10.54 -9.78
C PHE A 106 -17.73 10.64 -11.29
N PRO A 107 -17.77 11.86 -11.88
CA PRO A 107 -18.14 12.05 -13.28
C PRO A 107 -16.98 11.86 -14.28
N GLY A 108 -15.75 11.70 -13.80
CA GLY A 108 -14.55 11.61 -14.63
C GLY A 108 -14.14 10.19 -15.00
N GLU A 109 -13.02 10.06 -15.70
CA GLU A 109 -12.46 8.75 -16.04
C GLU A 109 -11.79 8.08 -14.83
N PRO A 110 -12.00 6.77 -14.61
CA PRO A 110 -11.42 6.04 -13.49
C PRO A 110 -9.88 6.03 -13.46
N GLN A 111 -9.24 6.31 -14.60
CA GLN A 111 -7.78 6.38 -14.70
C GLN A 111 -7.19 7.66 -14.09
N THR A 112 -8.03 8.68 -13.86
CA THR A 112 -7.64 9.92 -13.18
C THR A 112 -7.70 9.81 -11.66
N LEU A 113 -8.30 8.74 -11.15
CA LEU A 113 -8.40 8.45 -9.72
C LEU A 113 -7.12 7.81 -9.19
N GLY A 114 -6.89 7.96 -7.88
CA GLY A 114 -5.84 7.24 -7.17
C GLY A 114 -5.96 5.72 -7.30
N LEU A 115 -4.89 5.00 -6.96
CA LEU A 115 -4.85 3.53 -7.07
C LEU A 115 -5.95 2.86 -6.24
N ALA A 116 -6.18 3.37 -5.03
CA ALA A 116 -7.17 2.86 -4.10
C ALA A 116 -8.60 3.15 -4.57
N GLU A 117 -8.86 4.38 -5.01
CA GLU A 117 -10.15 4.80 -5.56
C GLU A 117 -10.50 4.01 -6.81
N ARG A 118 -9.54 3.79 -7.72
CA ARG A 118 -9.75 2.98 -8.92
C ARG A 118 -10.07 1.52 -8.58
N PHE A 119 -9.42 0.96 -7.57
CA PHE A 119 -9.79 -0.37 -7.06
C PHE A 119 -11.21 -0.39 -6.51
N CYS A 120 -11.58 0.57 -5.67
CA CYS A 120 -12.94 0.68 -5.12
C CYS A 120 -13.98 0.90 -6.21
N TYR A 121 -13.64 1.67 -7.25
CA TYR A 121 -14.49 1.91 -8.41
C TYR A 121 -14.80 0.60 -9.16
N VAL A 122 -13.80 -0.26 -9.40
CA VAL A 122 -13.99 -1.59 -10.02
C VAL A 122 -14.85 -2.51 -9.14
N MET A 123 -14.64 -2.42 -7.82
CA MET A 123 -15.32 -3.27 -6.83
C MET A 123 -16.73 -2.82 -6.48
N ARG A 124 -17.15 -1.59 -6.83
CA ARG A 124 -18.44 -0.99 -6.42
C ARG A 124 -19.66 -1.83 -6.79
N ASP A 125 -19.59 -2.56 -7.90
CA ASP A 125 -20.71 -3.37 -8.41
C ASP A 125 -20.76 -4.75 -7.76
N THR A 126 -19.79 -5.07 -6.89
CA THR A 126 -19.72 -6.36 -6.19
C THR A 126 -20.67 -6.34 -4.99
N PRO A 127 -21.73 -7.16 -4.99
CA PRO A 127 -22.67 -7.19 -3.89
C PRO A 127 -22.02 -7.85 -2.66
N ARG A 128 -22.30 -7.28 -1.47
CA ARG A 128 -21.87 -7.85 -0.17
C ARG A 128 -20.36 -8.13 -0.12
N PHE A 129 -19.58 -7.15 -0.56
CA PHE A 129 -18.14 -7.27 -0.72
C PHE A 129 -17.42 -7.65 0.57
N THR A 130 -17.73 -6.95 1.67
CA THR A 130 -17.15 -7.20 2.99
C THR A 130 -17.44 -8.62 3.51
N GLU A 131 -18.66 -9.10 3.33
CA GLU A 131 -19.08 -10.44 3.74
C GLU A 131 -18.39 -11.52 2.91
N LYS A 132 -18.22 -11.30 1.60
CA LYS A 132 -17.45 -12.21 0.74
C LYS A 132 -16.00 -12.34 1.21
N LEU A 133 -15.36 -11.23 1.57
CA LEU A 133 -13.99 -11.25 2.11
C LEU A 133 -13.93 -12.01 3.44
N GLN A 134 -14.91 -11.82 4.34
CA GLN A 134 -14.99 -12.58 5.59
C GLN A 134 -15.15 -14.09 5.35
N CYS A 135 -16.00 -14.48 4.41
CA CYS A 135 -16.16 -15.88 4.03
C CYS A 135 -14.87 -16.47 3.43
N LEU A 136 -14.11 -15.70 2.64
CA LEU A 136 -12.82 -16.13 2.11
C LEU A 136 -11.79 -16.36 3.22
N ILE A 137 -11.71 -15.43 4.20
CA ILE A 137 -10.84 -15.59 5.38
C ILE A 137 -11.22 -16.86 6.14
N PHE A 138 -12.51 -17.05 6.42
CA PHE A 138 -12.99 -18.25 7.11
C PHE A 138 -12.62 -19.52 6.35
N LYS A 139 -12.82 -19.55 5.02
CA LYS A 139 -12.47 -20.69 4.17
C LYS A 139 -10.97 -21.03 4.23
N GLN A 140 -10.09 -20.03 4.31
CA GLN A 140 -8.64 -20.24 4.46
C GLN A 140 -8.27 -20.76 5.83
N GLU A 141 -8.86 -20.20 6.89
CA GLU A 141 -8.50 -20.52 8.28
C GLU A 141 -9.19 -21.78 8.79
N PHE A 142 -10.23 -22.27 8.11
CA PHE A 142 -11.04 -23.40 8.53
C PHE A 142 -10.22 -24.67 8.79
N LEU A 143 -9.34 -25.05 7.85
CA LEU A 143 -8.55 -26.28 7.99
C LEU A 143 -7.60 -26.22 9.19
N SER A 144 -6.88 -25.10 9.37
CA SER A 144 -6.00 -24.90 10.52
C SER A 144 -6.77 -24.99 11.83
N ARG A 145 -7.88 -24.23 11.92
CA ARG A 145 -8.69 -24.17 13.14
C ARG A 145 -9.36 -25.51 13.46
N SER A 146 -9.76 -26.27 12.45
CA SER A 146 -10.34 -27.61 12.65
C SER A 146 -9.33 -28.61 13.20
N HIS A 147 -8.06 -28.49 12.84
CA HIS A 147 -6.99 -29.36 13.34
C HIS A 147 -6.60 -29.02 14.79
N GLU A 148 -6.68 -27.76 15.19
CA GLU A 148 -6.40 -27.33 16.57
C GLU A 148 -7.47 -27.79 17.58
N LEU A 149 -8.70 -28.01 17.10
CA LEU A 149 -9.86 -28.40 17.91
C LEU A 149 -10.08 -29.91 17.99
N ARG A 150 -9.25 -30.71 17.31
CA ARG A 150 -9.36 -32.16 17.23
C ARG A 150 -8.28 -32.82 18.07
#